data_AF-A0A6N8H9I7-F1
#
_entry.id   AF-A0A6N8H9I7-F1
#
_cell.length_a   1.000
_cell.length_b   1.000
_cell.length_c   1.000
_cell.angle_alpha   90.00
_cell.angle_beta   90.00
_cell.angle_gamma   90.00
#
_symmetry.space_group_name_H-M   'P 1'
#
loop_
_entity.id
_entity.type
_entity.pdbx_description
1 polymer ?
#
loop_
_entity_poly.entity_id
_entity_poly.type
_entity_poly.pdbx_seq_one_letter_code
_entity_poly.pdbx_strand_id
1 'polypeptide(L)'
;MFAKNALALPCSYRTTAEEYTAGQFGYTHYGQGGMSWGIPYCAGVMALGWQVDPTLTGDEIMRYLLSTAATGTDGNSIIDPVHFVETLETNRST
;
A
#
# COMPACT_ATOMS: atom_id res chain seq x y z
N MET A 1 -16.94 -9.17 9.07
CA MET A 1 -17.52 -8.34 7.99
C MET A 1 -16.63 -7.12 7.85
N PHE A 2 -15.96 -6.93 6.72
CA PHE A 2 -15.18 -5.70 6.48
C PHE A 2 -16.14 -4.54 6.22
N ALA A 3 -15.72 -3.32 6.59
CA ALA A 3 -16.52 -2.13 6.34
C ALA A 3 -16.72 -1.91 4.84
N LYS A 4 -17.86 -1.33 4.45
CA LYS A 4 -18.10 -0.86 3.09
C LYS A 4 -16.99 0.15 2.75
N ASN A 5 -16.20 -0.11 1.70
CA ASN A 5 -14.98 0.64 1.31
C ASN A 5 -13.71 0.37 2.13
N ALA A 6 -13.59 -0.80 2.75
CA ALA A 6 -12.32 -1.24 3.34
C ALA A 6 -11.33 -1.69 2.25
N LEU A 7 -10.07 -1.26 2.38
CA LEU A 7 -8.95 -1.71 1.53
C LEU A 7 -8.10 -2.72 2.33
N ALA A 8 -7.96 -3.93 1.81
CA ALA A 8 -7.12 -4.97 2.38
C ALA A 8 -5.65 -4.74 1.99
N LEU A 9 -4.76 -4.89 2.98
CA LEU A 9 -3.33 -4.59 2.87
C LEU A 9 -2.50 -5.81 3.28
N PRO A 10 -1.37 -6.08 2.62
CA PRO A 10 -0.46 -7.14 3.05
C PRO A 10 0.17 -6.81 4.40
N CYS A 11 0.01 -7.72 5.36
CA CYS A 11 0.55 -7.56 6.72
C CYS A 11 1.59 -8.62 7.10
N SER A 12 1.58 -9.77 6.43
CA SER A 12 2.42 -10.94 6.74
C SER A 12 3.46 -11.21 5.64
N TYR A 13 4.36 -12.16 5.88
CA TYR A 13 5.39 -12.61 4.94
C TYR A 13 6.28 -11.47 4.39
N ARG A 14 6.69 -10.55 5.27
CA ARG A 14 7.53 -9.41 4.88
C ARG A 14 8.91 -9.48 5.52
N THR A 15 9.90 -9.06 4.75
CA THR A 15 11.26 -8.81 5.22
C THR A 15 11.41 -7.32 5.45
N THR A 16 11.88 -6.92 6.64
CA THR A 16 12.11 -5.51 6.97
C THR A 16 13.53 -5.29 7.44
N ALA A 17 14.08 -4.13 7.11
CA ALA A 17 15.28 -3.65 7.77
C ALA A 17 15.02 -3.51 9.27
N GLU A 18 16.03 -3.83 10.07
CA GLU A 18 15.99 -3.66 11.52
C GLU A 18 17.32 -3.14 12.06
N GLU A 19 17.23 -2.42 13.16
CA GLU A 19 18.35 -1.93 13.94
C GLU A 19 17.92 -1.94 15.42
N TYR A 20 17.78 -3.13 16.00
CA TYR A 20 17.42 -3.26 17.43
C TYR A 20 18.54 -2.78 18.35
N THR A 21 19.79 -2.80 17.87
CA THR A 21 20.97 -2.24 18.53
C THR A 21 21.59 -1.21 17.59
N ALA A 22 21.82 0.00 18.09
CA ALA A 22 22.42 1.08 17.30
C ALA A 22 23.75 0.63 16.65
N GLY A 23 23.88 0.83 15.35
CA GLY A 23 25.02 0.41 14.54
C GLY A 23 25.03 -1.06 14.11
N GLN A 24 24.01 -1.85 14.49
CA GLN A 24 23.84 -3.24 14.04
C GLN A 24 22.66 -3.34 13.08
N PHE A 25 22.96 -3.26 11.79
CA PHE A 25 21.96 -3.34 10.73
C PHE A 25 21.68 -4.78 10.34
N GLY A 26 20.41 -5.10 10.18
CA GLY A 26 19.96 -6.42 9.75
C GLY A 26 18.70 -6.37 8.91
N TYR A 27 18.29 -7.55 8.47
CA TYR A 27 16.98 -7.78 7.87
C TYR A 27 16.36 -8.99 8.54
N THR A 28 15.11 -8.85 8.96
CA THR A 28 14.35 -9.98 9.51
C THR A 28 13.13 -10.25 8.65
N HIS A 29 12.92 -11.53 8.37
CA HIS A 29 11.72 -12.03 7.74
C HIS A 29 10.69 -12.42 8.79
N TYR A 30 9.50 -11.86 8.69
CA TYR A 30 8.38 -12.16 9.57
C TYR A 30 7.31 -12.91 8.80
N GLY A 31 7.09 -14.18 9.18
CA GLY A 31 6.02 -15.00 8.60
C GLY A 31 4.62 -14.46 8.92
N GLN A 32 4.46 -13.81 10.06
CA GLN A 32 3.19 -13.20 10.49
C GLN A 32 3.42 -11.80 11.02
N GLY A 33 2.61 -10.84 10.55
CA GLY A 33 2.61 -9.46 11.06
C GLY A 33 1.25 -9.05 11.64
N GLY A 34 1.22 -7.87 12.27
CA GLY A 34 0.00 -7.27 12.81
C GLY A 34 -0.71 -6.37 11.79
N MET A 35 -1.96 -6.00 12.05
CA MET A 35 -2.68 -5.03 11.20
C MET A 35 -1.95 -3.69 11.04
N SER A 36 -1.18 -3.28 12.06
CA SER A 36 -0.35 -2.07 12.01
C SER A 36 0.72 -2.12 10.91
N TRP A 37 1.05 -3.31 10.37
CA TRP A 37 2.05 -3.49 9.34
C TRP A 37 1.52 -3.16 7.94
N GLY A 38 0.19 -3.17 7.76
CA GLY A 38 -0.45 -2.67 6.55
C GLY A 38 -0.30 -1.16 6.40
N ILE A 39 -0.31 -0.40 7.50
CA ILE A 39 -0.20 1.07 7.50
C ILE A 39 1.07 1.56 6.76
N PRO A 40 2.30 1.15 7.13
CA PRO A 40 3.50 1.61 6.44
C PRO A 40 3.59 1.09 5.00
N TYR A 41 2.98 -0.06 4.69
CA TYR A 41 2.89 -0.55 3.31
C TYR A 41 2.01 0.40 2.47
N CYS A 42 0.80 0.72 2.96
CA CYS A 42 -0.11 1.65 2.29
C CYS A 42 0.53 3.03 2.14
N ALA A 43 1.15 3.57 3.19
CA ALA A 43 1.85 4.84 3.12
C ALA A 43 2.97 4.85 2.05
N GLY A 44 3.70 3.75 1.90
CA GLY A 44 4.68 3.59 0.81
C GLY A 44 4.05 3.62 -0.58
N VAL A 45 2.93 2.92 -0.79
CA VAL A 45 2.20 2.94 -2.07
C VAL A 45 1.63 4.34 -2.34
N MET A 46 1.06 5.00 -1.33
CA MET A 46 0.60 6.39 -1.45
C MET A 46 1.75 7.33 -1.87
N ALA A 47 2.94 7.15 -1.31
CA ALA A 47 4.11 7.95 -1.68
C ALA A 47 4.56 7.69 -3.13
N LEU A 48 4.46 6.44 -3.63
CA LEU A 48 4.73 6.14 -5.05
C LEU A 48 3.75 6.86 -5.97
N GLY A 49 2.44 6.85 -5.64
CA GLY A 49 1.46 7.60 -6.42
C GLY A 49 1.67 9.12 -6.35
N TRP A 50 2.05 9.63 -5.19
CA TRP A 50 2.40 11.06 -5.02
C TRP A 50 3.60 11.45 -5.90
N GLN A 51 4.59 10.56 -6.08
CA GLN A 51 5.72 10.83 -6.98
C GLN A 51 5.28 10.99 -8.44
N VAL A 52 4.24 10.27 -8.88
CA VAL A 52 3.65 10.42 -10.22
C VAL A 52 2.89 11.73 -10.35
N ASP A 53 2.07 12.07 -9.35
CA ASP A 53 1.31 13.31 -9.33
C ASP A 53 1.36 13.98 -7.94
N PRO A 54 2.27 14.96 -7.75
CA PRO A 54 2.42 15.63 -6.47
C PRO A 54 1.34 16.67 -6.17
N THR A 55 0.37 16.87 -7.06
CA THR A 55 -0.75 17.79 -6.87
C THR A 55 -1.94 17.13 -6.19
N LEU A 56 -1.96 15.79 -6.13
CA LEU A 56 -3.02 15.03 -5.46
C LEU A 56 -2.98 15.22 -3.94
N THR A 57 -4.17 15.36 -3.36
CA THR A 57 -4.39 15.31 -1.93
C THR A 57 -4.40 13.86 -1.42
N GLY A 58 -4.22 13.68 -0.11
CA GLY A 58 -4.32 12.35 0.51
C GLY A 58 -5.66 11.64 0.27
N ASP A 59 -6.76 12.41 0.26
CA ASP A 59 -8.10 11.87 -0.02
C ASP A 59 -8.29 11.47 -1.49
N GLU A 60 -7.66 12.18 -2.43
CA GLU A 60 -7.63 11.79 -3.84
C GLU A 60 -6.85 10.49 -4.04
N ILE A 61 -5.67 10.38 -3.42
CA ILE A 61 -4.87 9.15 -3.45
C ILE A 61 -5.66 7.97 -2.88
N MET A 62 -6.35 8.14 -1.74
CA MET A 62 -7.17 7.08 -1.15
C MET A 62 -8.34 6.65 -2.05
N ARG A 63 -8.96 7.60 -2.77
CA ARG A 63 -10.01 7.28 -3.75
C ARG A 63 -9.46 6.47 -4.91
N TYR A 64 -8.29 6.83 -5.44
CA TYR A 64 -7.63 6.06 -6.48
C TYR A 64 -7.30 4.64 -6.01
N LEU A 65 -6.66 4.48 -4.85
CA LEU A 65 -6.34 3.17 -4.27
C LEU A 65 -7.56 2.26 -4.13
N LEU A 66 -8.72 2.81 -3.74
CA LEU A 66 -9.97 2.06 -3.68
C LEU A 66 -10.51 1.71 -5.06
N SER A 67 -10.45 2.63 -6.02
CA SER A 67 -10.98 2.41 -7.38
C SER A 67 -10.13 1.44 -8.21
N THR A 68 -8.82 1.34 -7.93
CA THR A 68 -7.89 0.46 -8.64
C THR A 68 -7.63 -0.85 -7.93
N ALA A 69 -8.26 -1.08 -6.77
CA ALA A 69 -8.09 -2.28 -5.98
C ALA A 69 -8.48 -3.55 -6.77
N ALA A 70 -7.68 -4.60 -6.59
CA ALA A 70 -7.99 -5.92 -7.11
C ALA A 70 -9.09 -6.59 -6.26
N THR A 71 -9.87 -7.49 -6.87
CA THR A 71 -10.85 -8.29 -6.15
C THR A 71 -10.20 -9.56 -5.60
N GLY A 72 -10.17 -9.71 -4.27
CA GLY A 72 -9.72 -10.90 -3.58
C GLY A 72 -10.62 -12.11 -3.80
N THR A 73 -10.14 -13.30 -3.45
CA THR A 73 -10.88 -14.56 -3.58
C THR A 73 -12.14 -14.62 -2.71
N ASP A 74 -12.21 -13.80 -1.68
CA ASP A 74 -13.34 -13.63 -0.77
C ASP A 74 -14.20 -12.38 -1.11
N GLY A 75 -13.92 -11.74 -2.25
CA GLY A 75 -14.62 -10.54 -2.74
C GLY A 75 -14.17 -9.23 -2.10
N ASN A 76 -13.13 -9.24 -1.24
CA ASN A 76 -12.61 -8.01 -0.65
C ASN A 76 -11.75 -7.21 -1.64
N SER A 77 -11.72 -5.89 -1.48
CA SER A 77 -10.83 -5.01 -2.25
C SER A 77 -9.40 -5.10 -1.69
N ILE A 78 -8.46 -5.60 -2.48
CA ILE A 78 -7.04 -5.73 -2.13
C ILE A 78 -6.27 -4.60 -2.84
N ILE A 79 -5.38 -3.93 -2.12
CA ILE A 79 -4.49 -2.92 -2.70
C ILE A 79 -3.72 -3.49 -3.90
N ASP A 80 -3.77 -2.78 -5.02
CA ASP A 80 -3.03 -3.11 -6.24
C ASP A 80 -2.11 -1.93 -6.60
N PRO A 81 -0.83 -1.97 -6.19
CA PRO A 81 0.10 -0.88 -6.44
C PRO A 81 0.37 -0.64 -7.92
N VAL A 82 0.33 -1.68 -8.75
CA VAL A 82 0.66 -1.59 -10.18
C VAL A 82 -0.46 -0.86 -10.90
N HIS A 83 -1.69 -1.37 -10.78
CA HIS A 83 -2.85 -0.76 -11.43
C HIS A 83 -3.09 0.68 -10.92
N PHE A 84 -2.82 0.94 -9.64
CA PHE A 84 -2.85 2.29 -9.06
C PHE A 84 -1.88 3.25 -9.77
N VAL A 85 -0.60 2.90 -9.86
CA VAL A 85 0.43 3.77 -10.47
C VAL A 85 0.17 3.97 -11.96
N GLU A 86 -0.13 2.90 -12.70
CA GLU A 86 -0.43 2.96 -14.14
C GLU A 86 -1.63 3.88 -14.45
N THR A 87 -2.66 3.85 -13.60
CA THR A 87 -3.82 4.74 -13.72
C THR A 87 -3.43 6.21 -13.57
N LEU A 88 -2.57 6.53 -12.60
CA LEU A 88 -2.10 7.90 -12.39
C LEU A 88 -1.22 8.39 -13.54
N GLU A 89 -0.30 7.56 -14.03
CA GLU A 89 0.57 7.88 -15.17
C GLU A 89 -0.24 8.13 -16.45
N THR A 90 -1.28 7.31 -16.68
CA THR A 90 -2.20 7.46 -17.81
C THR A 90 -2.95 8.79 -17.73
N ASN A 91 -3.52 9.12 -16.57
CA ASN A 91 -4.28 10.36 -16.38
C ASN A 91 -3.42 11.62 -16.52
N ARG A 92 -2.13 11.55 -16.14
CA ARG A 92 -1.14 12.64 -16.31
C ARG A 92 -0.76 12.90 -17.77
N SER A 93 -0.91 11.89 -18.63
CA SER A 93 -0.51 11.93 -20.04
C SER A 93 -1.62 12.43 -20.98
N THR A 94 -2.83 12.63 -20.46
CA THR A 94 -4.03 13.18 -21.12
C THR A 94 -4.25 14.64 -20.77
#